data_AF-A0A2X2SXI1-F1
#
_entry.id   AF-A0A2X2SXI1-F1
#
_cell.length_a   1.000
_cell.length_b   1.000
_cell.length_c   1.000
_cell.angle_alpha   90.00
_cell.angle_beta   90.00
_cell.angle_gamma   90.00
#
_symmetry.space_group_name_H-M   'P 1'
#
loop_
_entity.id
_entity.type
_entity.pdbx_description
1 polymer ?
#
loop_
_entity_poly.entity_id
_entity_poly.type
_entity_poly.pdbx_seq_one_letter_code
_entity_poly.pdbx_strand_id
1 'polypeptide(L)'
;MFAFALYDSEQDAYLIGRDHIGIIPLYMGHDEHGNLYVASEMKALVPVCRTIKEFPAGSYLWSKDGEIRSYYQRDWFSYEEVKDNVTDKNALRQALEDSVKSHLMSDVPYGVLLSGGLDSSVISAITKKFAARRVEDEERSEAWWPQLHSFAVGLEGSPDLKAAQEVANHLGTVHTRSTSPYKKAWMRSAMLSITSKLTM
;
A
#
# COMPACT_ATOMS: atom_id res chain seq x y z
N MET A 1 3.01 -2.82 7.85
CA MET A 1 1.66 -3.11 7.30
C MET A 1 1.33 -4.56 7.57
N PHE A 2 0.09 -4.91 7.92
CA PHE A 2 -0.26 -6.28 8.30
C PHE A 2 -1.76 -6.58 8.24
N ALA A 3 -2.06 -7.86 8.03
CA ALA A 3 -3.31 -8.50 8.40
C ALA A 3 -2.95 -9.87 8.96
N PHE A 4 -3.48 -10.22 10.13
CA PHE A 4 -3.16 -11.50 10.77
C PHE A 4 -4.39 -12.13 11.43
N ALA A 5 -4.31 -13.45 11.59
CA ALA A 5 -5.18 -14.22 12.48
C ALA A 5 -4.27 -15.10 13.34
N LEU A 6 -4.45 -15.02 14.65
CA LEU A 6 -3.70 -15.76 15.65
C LEU A 6 -4.69 -16.65 16.40
N TYR A 7 -4.35 -17.92 16.59
CA TYR A 7 -5.11 -18.86 17.42
C TYR A 7 -4.25 -19.26 18.62
N ASP A 8 -4.84 -19.14 19.81
CA ASP A 8 -4.28 -19.57 21.08
C ASP A 8 -4.98 -20.86 21.51
N SER A 9 -4.24 -21.97 21.49
CA SER A 9 -4.75 -23.29 21.82
C SER A 9 -4.91 -23.52 23.33
N GLU A 10 -4.20 -22.79 24.19
CA GLU A 10 -4.33 -22.93 25.64
C GLU A 10 -5.63 -22.28 26.13
N GLN A 11 -5.99 -21.13 25.54
CA GLN A 11 -7.20 -20.40 25.88
C GLN A 11 -8.41 -20.79 25.03
N ASP A 12 -8.23 -21.59 23.98
CA ASP A 12 -9.20 -21.83 22.91
C ASP A 12 -9.83 -20.50 22.44
N ALA A 13 -8.96 -19.66 21.86
CA ALA A 13 -9.28 -18.28 21.51
C ALA A 13 -8.58 -17.84 20.24
N TYR A 14 -9.14 -16.83 19.57
CA TYR A 14 -8.51 -16.25 18.39
C TYR A 14 -8.48 -14.72 18.46
N LEU A 15 -7.41 -14.15 17.90
CA LEU A 15 -7.24 -12.72 17.70
C LEU A 15 -7.02 -12.45 16.21
N ILE A 16 -7.87 -11.62 15.61
CA ILE A 16 -7.72 -11.15 14.23
C ILE A 16 -7.40 -9.67 14.29
N GLY A 17 -6.43 -9.21 13.51
CA GLY A 17 -6.02 -7.80 13.47
C GLY A 17 -5.68 -7.32 12.08
N ARG A 18 -6.00 -6.06 11.80
CA ARG A 18 -5.66 -5.38 10.54
C ARG A 18 -5.00 -4.04 10.83
N ASP A 19 -4.02 -3.65 10.03
CA ASP A 19 -3.26 -2.41 10.22
C ASP A 19 -4.12 -1.13 10.21
N HIS A 20 -3.59 -0.08 10.84
CA HIS A 20 -4.22 1.22 11.12
C HIS A 20 -5.09 1.84 10.03
N ILE A 21 -4.72 1.73 8.75
CA ILE A 21 -5.46 2.32 7.63
C ILE A 21 -5.89 1.29 6.57
N GLY A 22 -5.69 0.00 6.85
CA GLY A 22 -6.10 -1.09 5.97
C GLY A 22 -5.22 -1.25 4.73
N ILE A 23 -3.92 -1.00 4.85
CA ILE A 23 -2.91 -1.15 3.78
C ILE A 23 -2.95 -2.58 3.22
N ILE A 24 -2.92 -3.58 4.11
CA ILE A 24 -3.10 -4.99 3.72
C ILE A 24 -4.59 -5.32 3.73
N PRO A 25 -5.13 -5.94 2.65
CA PRO A 25 -6.53 -6.32 2.59
C PRO A 25 -6.83 -7.49 3.52
N LEU A 26 -8.00 -7.44 4.17
CA LEU A 26 -8.54 -8.53 4.97
C LEU A 26 -10.07 -8.48 4.91
N TYR A 27 -10.68 -9.64 4.65
CA TYR A 27 -12.12 -9.83 4.59
C TYR A 27 -12.54 -10.86 5.64
N MET A 28 -13.79 -10.76 6.08
CA MET A 28 -14.41 -11.69 6.99
C MET A 28 -15.81 -12.09 6.53
N GLY A 29 -16.25 -13.28 6.88
CA GLY A 29 -17.58 -13.77 6.52
C GLY A 29 -18.04 -14.91 7.40
N HIS A 30 -19.32 -15.26 7.27
CA HIS A 30 -19.89 -16.41 7.96
C HIS A 30 -20.52 -17.38 6.96
N ASP A 31 -20.35 -18.67 7.17
CA ASP A 31 -21.07 -19.72 6.43
C ASP A 31 -22.50 -19.92 6.95
N GLU A 32 -23.18 -20.94 6.43
CA GLU A 32 -24.54 -21.30 6.85
C GLU A 32 -24.63 -21.92 8.25
N HIS A 33 -23.52 -22.35 8.82
CA HIS A 33 -23.42 -22.89 10.17
C HIS A 33 -23.00 -21.84 11.21
N GLY A 34 -22.72 -20.61 10.76
CA GLY A 34 -22.25 -19.53 11.62
C GLY A 34 -20.75 -19.58 11.90
N ASN A 35 -19.97 -20.42 11.21
CA ASN A 35 -18.52 -20.42 11.35
C ASN A 35 -17.93 -19.13 10.77
N LEU A 36 -16.99 -18.54 11.49
CA LEU A 36 -16.27 -17.34 11.06
C LEU A 36 -15.11 -17.72 10.14
N TYR A 37 -15.03 -17.07 8.98
CA TYR A 37 -13.90 -17.16 8.05
C TYR A 37 -13.25 -15.81 7.88
N VAL A 38 -11.94 -15.82 7.66
CA VAL A 38 -11.15 -14.64 7.28
C VAL A 38 -10.21 -14.98 6.13
N ALA A 39 -9.99 -14.04 5.22
CA ALA A 39 -9.06 -14.20 4.10
C ALA A 39 -8.56 -12.85 3.58
N SER A 40 -7.37 -12.82 3.00
CA SER A 40 -6.81 -11.61 2.40
C SER A 40 -7.62 -11.10 1.19
N GLU A 41 -8.34 -11.99 0.50
CA GLU A 41 -9.13 -11.65 -0.67
C GLU A 41 -10.52 -12.27 -0.61
N MET A 42 -11.55 -11.49 -0.94
CA MET A 42 -12.95 -11.95 -0.92
C MET A 42 -13.20 -13.18 -1.79
N LYS A 43 -12.40 -13.39 -2.86
CA LYS A 43 -12.54 -14.53 -3.78
C LYS A 43 -12.42 -15.88 -3.08
N ALA A 44 -11.69 -15.96 -1.97
CA ALA A 44 -11.57 -17.18 -1.16
C ALA A 44 -12.80 -17.45 -0.29
N LEU A 45 -13.58 -16.40 0.04
CA LEU A 45 -14.75 -16.49 0.92
C LEU A 45 -16.05 -16.70 0.14
N VAL A 46 -16.16 -16.15 -1.07
CA VAL A 46 -17.37 -16.25 -1.93
C VAL A 46 -17.90 -17.69 -2.09
N PRO A 47 -17.06 -18.74 -2.24
CA PRO A 47 -17.57 -20.10 -2.42
C PRO A 47 -18.20 -20.72 -1.17
N VAL A 48 -17.90 -20.21 0.03
CA VAL A 48 -18.23 -20.86 1.31
C VAL A 48 -19.09 -20.01 2.24
N CYS A 49 -18.94 -18.68 2.20
CA CYS A 49 -19.64 -17.77 3.09
C CYS A 49 -20.99 -17.32 2.51
N ARG A 50 -22.01 -17.24 3.37
CA ARG A 50 -23.31 -16.63 3.06
C ARG A 50 -23.26 -15.11 3.14
N THR A 51 -22.45 -14.57 4.04
CA THR A 51 -22.22 -13.13 4.19
C THR A 51 -20.74 -12.83 4.18
N ILE A 52 -20.34 -11.76 3.50
CA ILE A 52 -18.95 -11.32 3.39
C ILE A 52 -18.91 -9.82 3.57
N LYS A 53 -17.94 -9.34 4.35
CA LYS A 53 -17.64 -7.92 4.52
C LYS A 53 -16.14 -7.72 4.66
N GLU A 54 -15.71 -6.50 4.46
CA GLU A 54 -14.33 -6.11 4.75
C GLU A 54 -14.09 -6.12 6.27
N PHE A 55 -12.94 -6.62 6.71
CA PHE A 55 -12.52 -6.53 8.11
C PHE A 55 -12.08 -5.09 8.38
N PRO A 56 -12.62 -4.39 9.40
CA PRO A 56 -12.37 -2.96 9.58
C PRO A 56 -10.88 -2.61 9.73
N ALA A 57 -10.45 -1.52 9.10
CA ALA A 57 -9.10 -0.98 9.26
C ALA A 57 -8.85 -0.52 10.70
N GLY A 58 -7.60 -0.55 11.14
CA GLY A 58 -7.20 -0.10 12.48
C GLY A 58 -7.92 -0.79 13.62
N SER A 59 -8.34 -2.03 13.40
CA SER A 59 -9.20 -2.76 14.32
C SER A 59 -8.69 -4.17 14.59
N TYR A 60 -9.18 -4.76 15.68
CA TYR A 60 -8.99 -6.16 16.02
C TYR A 60 -10.31 -6.81 16.45
N LEU A 61 -10.38 -8.13 16.35
CA LEU A 61 -11.47 -8.97 16.84
C LEU A 61 -10.86 -10.00 17.78
N TRP A 62 -11.17 -9.88 19.06
CA TRP A 62 -10.79 -10.85 20.08
C TRP A 62 -11.98 -11.77 20.38
N SER A 63 -11.78 -13.09 20.29
CA SER A 63 -12.89 -14.04 20.38
C SER A 63 -13.59 -14.05 21.74
N LYS A 64 -12.90 -13.68 22.83
CA LYS A 64 -13.54 -13.59 24.16
C LYS A 64 -14.35 -12.31 24.34
N ASP A 65 -14.05 -11.25 23.59
CA ASP A 65 -14.87 -10.02 23.58
C ASP A 65 -16.07 -10.18 22.63
N GLY A 66 -15.88 -10.90 21.52
CA GLY A 66 -16.91 -11.13 20.49
C GLY A 66 -17.19 -9.92 19.59
N GLU A 67 -16.65 -8.75 19.92
CA GLU A 67 -16.84 -7.50 19.18
C GLU A 67 -15.55 -7.03 18.48
N ILE A 68 -15.73 -6.34 17.36
CA ILE A 68 -14.63 -5.69 16.66
C ILE A 68 -14.35 -4.35 17.34
N ARG A 69 -13.10 -4.13 17.74
CA ARG A 69 -12.66 -2.91 18.42
C ARG A 69 -11.62 -2.17 17.59
N SER A 70 -11.81 -0.86 17.44
CA SER A 70 -10.78 0.02 16.87
C SER A 70 -9.69 0.24 17.91
N TYR A 71 -8.44 0.12 17.49
CA TYR A 71 -7.25 0.48 18.28
C TYR A 71 -6.55 1.73 17.75
N TYR A 72 -6.91 2.19 16.54
CA TYR A 72 -6.25 3.31 15.89
C TYR A 72 -7.05 4.60 16.07
N GLN A 73 -6.57 5.44 16.99
CA GLN A 73 -7.08 6.79 17.19
C GLN A 73 -5.90 7.77 17.21
N ARG A 74 -6.10 8.92 16.59
CA ARG A 74 -5.14 10.03 16.60
C ARG A 74 -5.86 11.35 16.88
N ASP A 75 -5.14 12.26 17.52
CA ASP A 75 -5.57 13.62 17.80
C ASP A 75 -5.99 14.37 16.52
N TRP A 76 -5.20 14.25 15.46
CA TRP A 76 -5.42 14.89 14.16
C TRP A 76 -6.67 14.42 13.40
N PHE A 77 -7.45 13.49 13.95
CA PHE A 77 -8.82 13.21 13.46
C PHE A 77 -9.78 14.37 13.75
N SER A 78 -9.44 15.24 14.71
CA SER A 78 -10.18 16.46 15.02
C SER A 78 -9.39 17.69 14.60
N TYR A 79 -10.02 18.58 13.82
CA TYR A 79 -9.41 19.85 13.40
C TYR A 79 -9.01 20.72 14.60
N GLU A 80 -9.80 20.69 15.67
CA GLU A 80 -9.54 21.51 16.87
C GLU A 80 -8.20 21.19 17.55
N GLU A 81 -7.73 19.95 17.41
CA GLU A 81 -6.45 19.49 17.98
C GLU A 81 -5.24 19.90 17.11
N VAL A 82 -5.46 20.42 15.90
CA VAL A 82 -4.37 20.72 14.95
C VAL A 82 -4.38 22.15 14.40
N LYS A 83 -5.44 22.92 14.63
CA LYS A 83 -5.65 24.25 14.03
C LYS A 83 -4.51 25.25 14.31
N ASP A 84 -3.88 25.15 15.48
CA ASP A 84 -2.82 26.06 15.94
C ASP A 84 -1.43 25.40 15.90
N ASN A 85 -1.29 24.23 15.25
CA ASN A 85 -0.03 23.51 15.21
C ASN A 85 1.03 24.26 14.39
N VAL A 86 2.25 24.29 14.90
CA VAL A 86 3.41 24.85 14.20
C VAL A 86 3.96 23.79 13.23
N THR A 87 4.20 24.19 11.99
CA THR A 87 4.80 23.31 10.98
C THR A 87 6.32 23.39 11.00
N ASP A 88 6.99 22.28 11.26
CA ASP A 88 8.43 22.12 11.04
C ASP A 88 8.71 21.34 9.76
N LYS A 89 9.23 22.05 8.74
CA LYS A 89 9.58 21.46 7.43
C LYS A 89 10.73 20.45 7.52
N ASN A 90 11.65 20.61 8.46
CA ASN A 90 12.76 19.69 8.65
C ASN A 90 12.29 18.41 9.32
N ALA A 91 11.45 18.53 10.35
CA ALA A 91 10.82 17.37 10.98
C ALA A 91 9.97 16.57 9.98
N LEU A 92 9.18 17.24 9.14
CA LEU A 92 8.37 16.58 8.11
C LEU A 92 9.24 15.86 7.07
N ARG A 93 10.32 16.50 6.60
CA ARG A 93 11.27 15.88 5.67
C ARG A 93 11.92 14.65 6.31
N GLN A 94 12.39 14.77 7.54
CA GLN A 94 13.05 13.67 8.25
C GLN A 94 12.09 12.50 8.48
N ALA A 95 10.85 12.77 8.89
CA ALA A 95 9.84 11.74 9.08
C ALA A 95 9.54 10.95 7.79
N LEU A 96 9.48 11.65 6.64
CA LEU A 96 9.31 10.97 5.34
C LEU A 96 10.56 10.16 4.96
N GLU A 97 11.76 10.70 5.19
CA GLU A 97 13.01 9.99 4.95
C GLU A 97 13.11 8.71 5.81
N ASP A 98 12.78 8.80 7.09
CA ASP A 98 12.80 7.66 8.03
C ASP A 98 11.74 6.62 7.66
N SER A 99 10.56 7.07 7.25
CA SER A 99 9.52 6.18 6.71
C SER A 99 10.05 5.40 5.52
N VAL A 100 10.61 6.06 4.50
CA VAL A 100 11.15 5.36 3.33
C VAL A 100 12.27 4.40 3.73
N LYS A 101 13.22 4.82 4.58
CA LYS A 101 14.30 3.94 5.09
C LYS A 101 13.77 2.64 5.69
N SER A 102 12.78 2.72 6.58
CA SER A 102 12.20 1.53 7.21
C SER A 102 11.52 0.59 6.22
N HIS A 103 11.08 1.09 5.07
CA HIS A 103 10.48 0.31 3.98
C HIS A 103 11.51 -0.28 2.99
N LEU A 104 12.81 0.01 3.15
CA LEU A 104 13.88 -0.57 2.32
C LEU A 104 14.43 -1.90 2.88
N MET A 105 13.96 -2.35 4.04
CA MET A 105 14.39 -3.61 4.65
C MET A 105 13.83 -4.79 3.84
N SER A 106 14.66 -5.39 2.98
CA SER A 106 14.29 -6.49 2.09
C SER A 106 15.50 -7.35 1.75
N ASP A 107 15.39 -8.66 1.96
CA ASP A 107 16.41 -9.65 1.57
C ASP A 107 16.41 -9.94 0.05
N VAL A 108 15.45 -9.39 -0.69
CA VAL A 108 15.28 -9.57 -2.13
C VAL A 108 15.40 -8.25 -2.89
N PRO A 109 15.79 -8.28 -4.18
CA PRO A 109 15.83 -7.09 -5.02
C PRO A 109 14.47 -6.38 -5.08
N TYR A 110 14.48 -5.06 -4.89
CA TYR A 110 13.30 -4.21 -4.97
C TYR A 110 13.48 -3.10 -6.02
N GLY A 111 12.38 -2.46 -6.40
CA GLY A 111 12.36 -1.33 -7.33
C GLY A 111 11.30 -0.30 -6.94
N VAL A 112 11.28 0.82 -7.65
CA VAL A 112 10.32 1.91 -7.43
C VAL A 112 9.36 2.05 -8.59
N LEU A 113 8.10 2.35 -8.29
CA LEU A 113 7.13 2.76 -9.30
C LEU A 113 7.26 4.27 -9.49
N LEU A 114 7.50 4.71 -10.73
CA LEU A 114 7.78 6.10 -11.08
C LEU A 114 6.81 6.55 -12.18
N SER A 115 5.85 7.42 -11.82
CA SER A 115 4.89 7.98 -12.78
C SER A 115 5.32 9.33 -13.35
N GLY A 116 6.37 9.93 -12.79
CA GLY A 116 6.77 11.32 -13.09
C GLY A 116 6.01 12.37 -12.29
N GLY A 117 4.99 11.98 -11.51
CA GLY A 117 4.33 12.86 -10.54
C GLY A 117 5.21 13.11 -9.30
N LEU A 118 4.90 14.18 -8.56
CA LEU A 118 5.70 14.63 -7.40
C LEU A 118 5.91 13.52 -6.37
N ASP A 119 4.85 12.81 -5.96
CA ASP A 119 4.91 11.83 -4.88
C ASP A 119 5.86 10.68 -5.20
N SER A 120 5.64 10.02 -6.34
CA SER A 120 6.49 8.91 -6.80
C SER A 120 7.94 9.36 -7.04
N SER A 121 8.14 10.61 -7.45
CA SER A 121 9.46 11.20 -7.68
C SER A 121 10.20 11.46 -6.37
N VAL A 122 9.51 11.97 -5.35
CA VAL A 122 10.06 12.17 -4.00
C VAL A 122 10.44 10.83 -3.38
N ILE A 123 9.55 9.84 -3.42
CA ILE A 123 9.85 8.48 -2.91
C ILE A 123 11.06 7.90 -3.66
N SER A 124 11.07 7.97 -5.00
CA SER A 124 12.19 7.45 -5.80
C SER A 124 13.52 8.16 -5.48
N ALA A 125 13.50 9.47 -5.25
CA ALA A 125 14.68 10.24 -4.89
C ALA A 125 15.22 9.85 -3.50
N ILE A 126 14.33 9.71 -2.51
CA ILE A 126 14.70 9.28 -1.16
C ILE A 126 15.20 7.83 -1.17
N THR A 127 14.53 6.94 -1.89
CA THR A 127 14.99 5.55 -2.07
C THR A 127 16.37 5.53 -2.71
N LYS A 128 16.63 6.31 -3.77
CA LYS A 128 17.96 6.38 -4.40
C LYS A 128 19.03 6.89 -3.43
N LYS A 129 18.71 7.88 -2.59
CA LYS A 129 19.61 8.43 -1.56
C LYS A 129 20.05 7.37 -0.55
N PHE A 130 19.13 6.50 -0.12
CA PHE A 130 19.42 5.52 0.94
C PHE A 130 19.75 4.10 0.43
N ALA A 131 19.30 3.70 -0.75
CA ALA A 131 19.62 2.40 -1.35
C ALA A 131 21.11 2.21 -1.67
N ALA A 132 21.89 3.29 -1.73
CA ALA A 132 23.35 3.22 -1.89
C ALA A 132 24.08 2.68 -0.64
N ARG A 133 23.41 2.62 0.52
CA ARG A 133 23.97 2.19 1.81
C ARG A 133 23.15 1.03 2.38
N ARG A 134 23.79 -0.02 2.91
CA ARG A 134 23.04 -1.13 3.53
C ARG A 134 22.36 -0.66 4.82
N VAL A 135 21.05 -0.89 4.91
CA VAL A 135 20.25 -0.59 6.12
C VAL A 135 20.56 -1.59 7.25
N GLU A 136 20.88 -2.84 6.92
CA GLU A 136 21.22 -3.92 7.88
C GLU A 136 22.50 -3.67 8.68
N ASP A 137 23.39 -2.80 8.20
CA ASP A 137 24.71 -2.50 8.81
C ASP A 137 24.84 -1.01 9.18
N GLU A 138 23.74 -0.39 9.62
CA GLU A 138 23.70 1.03 10.05
C GLU A 138 24.36 2.02 9.08
N GLU A 139 24.18 1.83 7.76
CA GLU A 139 24.79 2.65 6.72
C GLU A 139 26.34 2.61 6.62
N ARG A 140 27.02 1.63 7.24
CA ARG A 140 28.50 1.58 7.33
C ARG A 140 29.19 1.04 6.08
N SER A 141 28.51 0.22 5.29
CA SER A 141 29.08 -0.46 4.11
C SER A 141 28.43 0.04 2.81
N GLU A 142 29.25 0.36 1.79
CA GLU A 142 28.75 0.59 0.42
C GLU A 142 28.12 -0.69 -0.12
N ALA A 143 26.89 -0.61 -0.62
CA ALA A 143 26.26 -1.75 -1.27
C ALA A 143 26.97 -2.03 -2.60
N TRP A 144 27.65 -3.17 -2.70
CA TRP A 144 28.36 -3.61 -3.91
C TRP A 144 27.43 -3.79 -5.14
N TRP A 145 26.11 -3.77 -4.93
CA TRP A 145 25.01 -3.85 -5.91
C TRP A 145 23.66 -3.54 -5.19
N PRO A 146 22.55 -3.12 -5.86
CA PRO A 146 22.31 -2.89 -7.29
C PRO A 146 21.93 -1.44 -7.65
N GLN A 147 22.04 -1.09 -8.92
CA GLN A 147 21.38 0.11 -9.45
C GLN A 147 19.86 0.04 -9.17
N LEU A 148 19.30 1.09 -8.56
CA LEU A 148 17.85 1.18 -8.33
C LEU A 148 17.09 1.07 -9.66
N HIS A 149 16.22 0.07 -9.77
CA HIS A 149 15.33 -0.08 -10.91
C HIS A 149 14.06 0.76 -10.70
N SER A 150 13.66 1.51 -11.72
CA SER A 150 12.40 2.27 -11.73
C SER A 150 11.50 1.79 -12.85
N PHE A 151 10.19 1.75 -12.58
CA PHE A 151 9.20 1.21 -13.52
C PHE A 151 8.09 2.24 -13.76
N ALA A 152 7.77 2.48 -15.03
CA ALA A 152 6.61 3.28 -15.43
C ALA A 152 5.71 2.49 -16.37
N VAL A 153 4.40 2.66 -16.25
CA VAL A 153 3.41 2.06 -17.15
C VAL A 153 2.52 3.15 -17.72
N GLY A 154 2.24 3.08 -19.02
CA GLY A 154 1.40 4.08 -19.68
C GLY A 154 1.08 3.76 -21.12
N LEU A 155 0.22 4.57 -21.73
CA LEU A 155 0.01 4.55 -23.17
C LEU A 155 1.25 5.08 -23.87
N GLU A 156 1.56 4.53 -25.04
CA GLU A 156 2.67 5.03 -25.84
C GLU A 156 2.53 6.54 -26.12
N GLY A 157 3.59 7.29 -25.82
CA GLY A 157 3.62 8.74 -25.94
C GLY A 157 2.90 9.52 -24.84
N SER A 158 2.44 8.88 -23.75
CA SER A 158 1.79 9.58 -22.65
C SER A 158 2.72 10.61 -21.99
N PRO A 159 2.15 11.71 -21.45
CA PRO A 159 2.93 12.69 -20.70
C PRO A 159 3.60 12.06 -19.46
N ASP A 160 2.93 11.11 -18.80
CA ASP A 160 3.47 10.42 -17.62
C ASP A 160 4.75 9.65 -17.94
N LEU A 161 4.81 8.95 -19.08
CA LEU A 161 6.03 8.24 -19.49
C LEU A 161 7.19 9.19 -19.82
N LYS A 162 6.89 10.41 -20.30
CA LYS A 162 7.91 11.44 -20.53
C LYS A 162 8.44 11.98 -19.20
N ALA A 163 7.54 12.35 -18.29
CA ALA A 163 7.90 12.85 -16.97
C ALA A 163 8.66 11.80 -16.15
N ALA A 164 8.21 10.54 -16.16
CA ALA A 164 8.92 9.44 -15.51
C ALA A 164 10.34 9.25 -16.09
N GLN A 165 10.50 9.39 -17.40
CA GLN A 165 11.82 9.32 -18.04
C GLN A 165 12.74 10.47 -17.61
N GLU A 166 12.22 11.70 -17.51
CA GLU A 166 12.99 12.86 -17.04
C GLU A 166 13.49 12.65 -15.60
N VAL A 167 12.61 12.21 -14.70
CA VAL A 167 12.98 11.92 -13.30
C VAL A 167 13.96 10.75 -13.23
N ALA A 168 13.74 9.69 -14.01
CA ALA A 168 14.65 8.55 -14.05
C ALA A 168 16.06 8.93 -14.52
N ASN A 169 16.15 9.81 -15.53
CA ASN A 169 17.42 10.35 -16.03
C ASN A 169 18.11 11.19 -14.95
N HIS A 170 17.36 12.04 -14.24
CA HIS A 170 17.89 12.85 -13.15
C HIS A 170 18.42 11.99 -11.99
N LEU A 171 17.71 10.94 -11.61
CA LEU A 171 18.06 10.06 -10.49
C LEU A 171 19.10 8.97 -10.86
N GLY A 172 19.39 8.77 -12.15
CA GLY A 172 20.29 7.71 -12.61
C GLY A 172 19.78 6.32 -12.21
N THR A 173 18.51 6.03 -12.48
CA THR A 173 17.88 4.72 -12.24
C THR A 173 17.86 3.86 -13.51
N VAL A 174 17.85 2.53 -13.36
CA VAL A 174 17.60 1.61 -14.48
C VAL A 174 16.12 1.63 -14.79
N HIS A 175 15.74 2.46 -15.76
CA HIS A 175 14.33 2.74 -16.04
C HIS A 175 13.72 1.77 -17.05
N THR A 176 12.66 1.10 -16.66
CA THR A 176 11.86 0.24 -17.52
C THR A 176 10.50 0.88 -17.77
N ARG A 177 10.15 1.04 -19.04
CA ARG A 177 8.84 1.54 -19.47
C ARG A 177 8.03 0.39 -20.06
N SER A 178 6.84 0.17 -19.52
CA SER A 178 5.86 -0.77 -20.06
C SER A 178 4.79 0.02 -20.82
N THR A 179 4.72 -0.17 -22.13
CA THR A 179 3.70 0.47 -22.97
C THR A 179 2.58 -0.52 -23.31
N SER A 180 1.33 -0.09 -23.22
CA SER A 180 0.20 -0.86 -23.77
C SER A 180 -0.30 -0.22 -25.06
N PRO A 181 -0.42 -0.96 -26.18
CA PRO A 181 -0.87 -0.43 -27.46
C PRO A 181 -2.39 -0.13 -27.50
N TYR A 182 -3.15 -0.54 -26.48
CA TYR A 182 -4.62 -0.53 -26.54
C TYR A 182 -5.24 0.80 -26.06
N LYS A 183 -5.17 1.86 -26.89
CA LYS A 183 -6.03 3.05 -26.76
C LYS A 183 -7.54 2.73 -26.85
N LYS A 184 -7.93 1.68 -27.58
CA LYS A 184 -9.36 1.39 -27.92
C LYS A 184 -10.12 0.54 -26.90
N ALA A 185 -9.46 -0.32 -26.13
CA ALA A 185 -10.14 -1.25 -25.21
C ALA A 185 -10.67 -0.53 -23.95
N TRP A 186 -9.88 0.40 -23.40
CA TRP A 186 -10.26 1.20 -22.24
C TRP A 186 -11.45 2.13 -22.51
N MET A 187 -11.45 2.84 -23.65
CA MET A 187 -12.59 3.69 -24.03
C MET A 187 -13.87 2.87 -24.26
N ARG A 188 -13.79 1.67 -24.84
CA ARG A 188 -14.98 0.82 -25.00
C ARG A 188 -15.51 0.33 -23.65
N SER A 189 -14.67 -0.11 -22.72
CA SER A 189 -15.13 -0.57 -21.41
C SER A 189 -15.69 0.55 -20.54
N ALA A 190 -15.08 1.75 -20.58
CA ALA A 190 -15.59 2.92 -19.87
C ALA A 190 -16.92 3.44 -20.48
N MET A 191 -17.05 3.41 -21.82
CA MET A 191 -18.26 3.88 -22.51
C MET A 191 -19.42 2.87 -22.40
N LEU A 192 -19.14 1.56 -22.43
CA LEU A 192 -20.14 0.50 -22.18
C LEU A 192 -20.68 0.54 -20.74
N SER A 193 -19.84 0.87 -19.75
CA SER A 193 -20.26 1.06 -18.35
C SER A 193 -21.12 2.31 -18.12
N ILE A 194 -21.04 3.33 -19.00
CA ILE A 194 -21.84 4.55 -18.89
C ILE A 194 -23.19 4.37 -19.60
N THR A 195 -23.25 3.63 -20.71
CA THR A 195 -24.52 3.35 -21.40
C THR A 195 -25.41 2.34 -20.67
N SER A 196 -24.85 1.43 -19.86
CA SER A 196 -25.66 0.45 -19.11
C SER A 196 -26.32 1.00 -17.83
N LYS A 197 -26.06 2.28 -17.47
CA LYS A 197 -26.69 2.96 -16.32
C LYS A 197 -27.82 3.93 -16.71
N LEU A 198 -28.15 4.05 -18.00
CA LEU A 198 -29.20 4.93 -18.52
C LEU A 198 -30.41 4.17 -19.11
N THR A 199 -30.46 2.85 -18.95
CA THR A 199 -31.63 2.02 -19.28
C THR A 199 -31.85 0.98 -18.20
N MET A 200 -32.30 1.45 -17.04
CA MET A 200 -33.16 0.72 -16.08
C MET A 200 -33.81 1.73 -15.16
#